data_AF-A0AA88UZQ8-F1
#
_entry.id   AF-A0AA88UZQ8-F1
#
_cell.length_a   1.000
_cell.length_b   1.000
_cell.length_c   1.000
_cell.angle_alpha   90.00
_cell.angle_beta   90.00
_cell.angle_gamma   90.00
#
_symmetry.space_group_name_H-M   'P 1'
#
loop_
_entity.id
_entity.type
_entity.pdbx_description
1 polymer ?
#
loop_
_entity_poly.entity_id
_entity_poly.type
_entity_poly.pdbx_seq_one_letter_code
_entity_poly.pdbx_strand_id
1 'polypeptide(L)'
;MAAQPSNRLQTMLQTAVQTVQWTYSLFWQLCPQQGVLVWGDGYYNGAIKTRKTVQPMEVSTEEASLQRSQQLRELYDSLSAGESSQPARRPSAALSPEDLTESEWFYLMCVSFSFPPGVG
;
A
#
# COMPACT_ATOMS: atom_id res chain seq x y z
N MET A 1 17.64 -1.38 -7.27
CA MET A 1 16.68 -0.77 -8.20
C MET A 1 15.36 -1.51 -8.04
N ALA A 2 14.35 -0.89 -7.42
CA ALA A 2 13.03 -1.48 -7.31
C ALA A 2 12.41 -1.54 -8.73
N ALA A 3 11.99 -2.73 -9.16
CA ALA A 3 11.27 -2.88 -10.42
C ALA A 3 9.98 -2.06 -10.32
N GLN A 4 9.71 -1.20 -11.33
CA GLN A 4 8.40 -0.57 -11.40
C GLN A 4 7.34 -1.66 -11.54
N PRO A 5 6.23 -1.58 -10.80
CA PRO A 5 5.17 -2.57 -10.94
C PRO A 5 4.68 -2.55 -12.38
N SER A 6 4.67 -3.72 -13.02
CA SER A 6 4.08 -3.84 -14.35
C SER A 6 2.61 -3.47 -14.23
N ASN A 7 2.12 -2.55 -15.05
CA ASN A 7 0.71 -2.10 -15.05
C ASN A 7 -0.28 -3.29 -15.04
N ARG A 8 0.11 -4.40 -15.69
CA ARG A 8 -0.62 -5.68 -15.67
C ARG A 8 -0.78 -6.30 -14.28
N LEU A 9 0.28 -6.35 -13.46
CA LEU A 9 0.21 -6.97 -12.12
C LEU A 9 -0.73 -6.20 -11.21
N GLN A 10 -0.60 -4.86 -11.18
CA GLN A 10 -1.49 -4.00 -10.42
C GLN A 10 -2.96 -4.20 -10.84
N THR A 11 -3.22 -4.29 -12.15
CA THR A 11 -4.56 -4.57 -12.69
C THR A 11 -5.09 -5.93 -12.21
N MET A 12 -4.26 -6.98 -12.18
CA MET A 12 -4.64 -8.30 -11.70
C MET A 12 -4.97 -8.30 -10.21
N LEU A 13 -4.16 -7.62 -9.40
CA LEU A 13 -4.37 -7.49 -7.95
C LEU A 13 -5.66 -6.72 -7.64
N GLN A 14 -5.88 -5.59 -8.33
CA GLN A 14 -7.13 -4.85 -8.29
C GLN A 14 -8.33 -5.73 -8.64
N THR A 15 -8.26 -6.44 -9.77
CA THR A 15 -9.35 -7.30 -10.24
C THR A 15 -9.68 -8.38 -9.21
N ALA A 16 -8.68 -8.98 -8.59
CA ALA A 16 -8.86 -10.03 -7.57
C ALA A 16 -9.62 -9.50 -6.35
N VAL A 17 -9.20 -8.36 -5.79
CA VAL A 17 -9.87 -7.82 -4.59
C VAL A 17 -11.29 -7.36 -4.88
N GLN A 18 -11.55 -6.81 -6.08
CA GLN A 18 -12.87 -6.33 -6.47
C GLN A 18 -13.82 -7.49 -6.76
N THR A 19 -13.34 -8.53 -7.45
CA THR A 19 -14.18 -9.69 -7.79
C THR A 19 -14.58 -10.48 -6.55
N VAL A 20 -13.65 -10.64 -5.60
CA VAL A 20 -13.87 -11.46 -4.39
C VAL A 20 -14.33 -10.62 -3.18
N GLN A 21 -14.32 -9.29 -3.30
CA GLN A 21 -14.63 -8.35 -2.22
C GLN A 21 -13.70 -8.50 -1.01
N TRP A 22 -12.40 -8.68 -1.28
CA TRP A 22 -11.36 -8.73 -0.23
C TRP A 22 -10.90 -7.35 0.19
N THR A 23 -10.41 -7.25 1.43
CA THR A 23 -9.85 -6.01 1.99
C THR A 23 -8.57 -5.58 1.29
N TYR A 24 -7.71 -6.52 0.88
CA TYR A 24 -6.50 -6.22 0.15
C TYR A 24 -5.99 -7.46 -0.60
N SER A 25 -5.02 -7.25 -1.49
CA SER A 25 -4.20 -8.30 -2.09
C SER A 25 -2.72 -7.90 -2.00
N LEU A 26 -1.85 -8.90 -1.91
CA LEU A 26 -0.41 -8.74 -1.84
C LEU A 26 0.25 -9.74 -2.78
N PHE A 27 1.31 -9.29 -3.44
CA PHE A 27 2.20 -10.11 -4.23
C PHE A 27 3.58 -10.13 -3.59
N TRP A 28 4.05 -11.31 -3.22
CA TRP A 28 5.40 -11.53 -2.72
C TRP A 28 6.29 -12.01 -3.87
N GLN A 29 7.35 -11.26 -4.14
CA GLN A 29 8.29 -11.57 -5.21
C GLN A 29 9.51 -12.31 -4.65
N LEU A 30 9.94 -13.36 -5.33
CA LEU A 30 11.22 -14.01 -5.04
C LEU A 30 12.37 -13.04 -5.33
N CYS A 31 13.22 -12.79 -4.34
CA CYS A 31 14.49 -12.08 -4.50
C CYS A 31 15.59 -13.12 -4.75
N PRO A 32 16.05 -13.35 -6.00
CA PRO A 32 16.91 -14.49 -6.31
C PRO A 32 18.27 -14.44 -5.60
N GLN A 33 18.78 -13.23 -5.34
CA GLN A 33 20.06 -13.01 -4.67
C GLN A 33 20.02 -13.38 -3.18
N GLN A 34 18.84 -13.26 -2.55
CA GLN A 34 18.65 -13.50 -1.13
C GLN A 34 17.95 -14.84 -0.84
N GLY A 35 17.31 -15.43 -1.86
CA GLY A 35 16.54 -16.68 -1.71
C GLY A 35 15.29 -16.53 -0.85
N VAL A 36 14.84 -15.30 -0.58
CA VAL A 36 13.66 -14.99 0.24
C VAL A 36 12.57 -14.33 -0.60
N LEU A 37 11.32 -14.47 -0.16
CA LEU A 37 10.21 -13.67 -0.65
C LEU A 37 10.25 -12.30 0.01
N VAL A 38 10.15 -11.25 -0.80
CA VAL A 38 10.03 -9.85 -0.36
C VAL A 38 8.74 -9.28 -0.92
N TRP A 39 8.28 -8.15 -0.36
CA TRP A 39 7.15 -7.44 -0.94
C TRP A 39 7.43 -7.15 -2.43
N GLY A 40 6.44 -7.40 -3.30
CA GLY A 40 6.51 -7.18 -4.75
C GLY A 40 5.45 -6.24 -5.32
N ASP A 41 4.17 -6.44 -4.97
CA ASP A 41 3.07 -5.49 -5.26
C ASP A 41 1.90 -5.64 -4.28
N GLY A 42 0.92 -4.73 -4.28
CA GLY A 42 -0.27 -4.82 -3.45
C GLY A 42 -1.39 -3.87 -3.87
N TYR A 43 -2.61 -4.20 -3.49
CA TYR A 43 -3.77 -3.34 -3.68
C TYR A 43 -4.69 -3.38 -2.45
N TYR A 44 -5.00 -2.21 -1.88
CA TYR A 44 -5.91 -2.04 -0.76
C TYR A 44 -7.31 -1.65 -1.24
N ASN A 45 -8.33 -2.39 -0.78
CA ASN A 45 -9.75 -2.22 -1.10
C ASN A 45 -10.62 -2.20 0.18
N GLY A 46 -9.99 -1.97 1.35
CA GLY A 46 -10.67 -2.00 2.63
C GLY A 46 -11.32 -0.66 3.00
N ALA A 47 -11.95 -0.64 4.17
CA ALA A 47 -12.53 0.58 4.73
C ALA A 47 -11.45 1.64 4.97
N ILE A 48 -11.79 2.90 4.69
CA ILE A 48 -10.93 4.05 4.90
C ILE A 48 -11.57 4.93 5.97
N LYS A 49 -10.82 5.25 7.02
CA LYS A 49 -11.24 6.29 7.98
C LYS A 49 -11.13 7.65 7.30
N THR A 50 -12.25 8.17 6.82
CA THR A 50 -12.34 9.59 6.43
C THR A 50 -13.08 10.36 7.53
N ARG A 51 -12.47 11.43 8.06
CA ARG A 51 -13.27 12.46 8.75
C ARG A 51 -14.20 13.04 7.70
N LYS A 52 -15.51 12.93 7.92
CA LYS A 52 -16.56 13.50 7.06
C LYS A 52 -16.31 15.00 6.81
N THR A 53 -15.58 15.35 5.77
CA THR A 53 -15.66 16.70 5.21
C THR A 53 -15.16 16.77 3.77
N VAL A 54 -16.03 17.39 2.96
CA VAL A 54 -15.81 18.03 1.65
C VAL A 54 -15.92 17.15 0.40
N GLN A 55 -17.15 17.22 -0.13
CA GLN A 55 -17.63 17.03 -1.51
C GLN A 55 -17.38 15.67 -2.20
N PRO A 56 -18.43 15.04 -2.77
CA PRO A 56 -18.28 13.92 -3.67
C PRO A 56 -17.70 14.48 -4.99
N MET A 57 -16.38 14.60 -5.07
CA MET A 57 -15.74 14.52 -6.37
C MET A 57 -16.07 13.11 -6.89
N GLU A 58 -16.57 13.01 -8.12
CA GLU A 58 -16.93 11.74 -8.79
C GLU A 58 -15.69 10.90 -9.11
N VAL A 59 -14.90 10.59 -8.09
CA VAL A 59 -13.81 9.62 -8.16
C VAL A 59 -14.46 8.26 -8.01
N SER A 60 -14.22 7.37 -8.96
CA SER A 60 -14.76 6.02 -8.88
C SER A 60 -14.25 5.32 -7.62
N THR A 61 -14.98 4.32 -7.11
CA THR A 61 -14.53 3.58 -5.92
C THR A 61 -13.17 2.91 -6.18
N GLU A 62 -12.91 2.53 -7.43
CA GLU A 62 -11.64 1.97 -7.89
C GLU A 62 -10.49 2.99 -7.89
N GLU A 63 -10.74 4.22 -8.33
CA GLU A 63 -9.75 5.29 -8.32
C GLU A 63 -9.41 5.70 -6.88
N ALA A 64 -10.39 5.74 -5.98
CA ALA A 64 -10.19 6.07 -4.57
C ALA A 64 -9.37 5.00 -3.84
N SER A 65 -9.63 3.72 -4.09
CA SER A 65 -8.87 2.59 -3.50
C SER A 65 -7.45 2.49 -4.05
N LEU A 66 -7.25 2.77 -5.34
CA LEU A 66 -5.92 2.90 -5.93
C LEU A 66 -5.12 4.05 -5.29
N GLN A 67 -5.72 5.24 -5.18
CA GLN A 67 -5.11 6.38 -4.51
C GLN A 67 -4.76 6.05 -3.06
N ARG A 68 -5.64 5.35 -2.35
CA ARG A 68 -5.38 4.94 -0.97
C ARG A 68 -4.20 3.98 -0.87
N SER A 69 -4.11 3.02 -1.77
CA SER A 69 -2.98 2.08 -1.84
C SER A 69 -1.65 2.83 -2.01
N GLN A 70 -1.62 3.87 -2.84
CA GLN A 70 -0.45 4.73 -3.06
C GLN A 70 -0.12 5.55 -1.81
N GLN A 71 -1.11 6.17 -1.16
CA GLN A 71 -0.90 6.92 0.08
C GLN A 71 -0.29 6.07 1.21
N LEU A 72 -0.75 4.83 1.36
CA LEU A 72 -0.20 3.89 2.36
C LEU A 72 1.25 3.53 2.03
N ARG A 73 1.58 3.38 0.74
CA ARG A 73 2.96 3.11 0.30
C ARG A 73 3.88 4.31 0.55
N GLU A 74 3.46 5.51 0.19
CA GLU A 74 4.23 6.74 0.43
C GLU A 74 4.46 6.96 1.93
N LEU A 75 3.45 6.69 2.75
CA LEU A 75 3.58 6.75 4.20
C LEU A 75 4.62 5.74 4.72
N TYR A 76 4.57 4.48 4.25
CA TYR A 76 5.60 3.49 4.60
C TYR A 76 7.01 3.98 4.23
N ASP A 77 7.18 4.44 2.98
CA ASP A 77 8.48 4.89 2.49
C ASP A 77 9.00 6.08 3.34
N SER A 78 8.12 7.03 3.70
CA SER A 78 8.44 8.14 4.61
C SER A 78 8.82 7.69 6.02
N LEU A 79 8.16 6.68 6.58
CA LEU A 79 8.46 6.16 7.91
C LEU A 79 9.79 5.37 7.91
N SER A 80 10.04 4.63 6.83
CA SER A 80 11.24 3.78 6.70
C SER A 80 12.54 4.57 6.46
N ALA A 81 12.47 5.77 5.88
CA ALA A 81 13.62 6.59 5.56
C ALA A 81 14.34 7.23 6.77
N GLY A 82 13.73 7.19 7.96
CA GLY A 82 14.24 7.82 9.20
C GLY A 82 14.25 9.35 9.14
N GLU A 83 14.55 10.02 10.26
CA GLU A 83 14.57 11.50 10.39
C GLU A 83 15.69 12.22 9.59
N SER A 84 16.36 11.52 8.66
CA SER A 84 17.55 12.02 7.95
C SER A 84 17.26 12.91 6.74
N SER A 85 16.00 12.99 6.29
CA SER A 85 15.60 13.89 5.21
C SER A 85 15.03 15.20 5.77
N GLN A 86 15.63 16.33 5.37
CA GLN A 86 15.04 17.68 5.49
C GLN A 86 13.56 17.67 5.12
N PRO A 87 12.74 18.63 5.62
CA PRO A 87 11.30 18.66 5.35
C PRO A 87 11.08 18.95 3.86
N ALA A 88 11.18 17.92 3.02
CA ALA A 88 10.54 17.87 1.73
C ALA A 88 9.08 18.06 2.04
N ARG A 89 8.58 19.28 1.77
CA ARG A 89 7.20 19.76 1.99
C ARG A 89 6.28 18.59 2.26
N ARG A 90 6.04 18.26 3.52
CA ARG A 90 4.95 17.33 3.84
C ARG A 90 3.74 17.98 3.20
N PRO A 91 3.05 17.33 2.25
CA PRO A 91 1.74 17.81 1.86
C PRO A 91 0.97 17.98 3.17
N SER A 92 0.40 19.15 3.41
CA SER A 92 -0.34 19.42 4.66
C SER A 92 -1.56 18.50 4.83
N ALA A 93 -1.81 17.61 3.85
CA ALA A 93 -2.80 16.56 3.80
C ALA A 93 -2.19 15.14 3.81
N ALA A 94 -0.92 14.97 4.20
CA ALA A 94 -0.27 13.67 4.30
C ALA A 94 -0.94 12.81 5.38
N LEU A 95 -1.24 11.56 5.04
CA LEU A 95 -1.86 10.59 5.93
C LEU A 95 -0.97 10.36 7.17
N SER A 96 -1.52 10.54 8.37
CA SER A 96 -0.80 10.23 9.61
C SER A 96 -1.02 8.77 10.03
N PRO A 97 -0.04 8.12 10.69
CA PRO A 97 -0.22 6.77 11.24
C PRO A 97 -1.44 6.65 12.16
N GLU A 98 -1.76 7.70 12.92
CA GLU A 98 -2.85 7.74 13.89
C GLU A 98 -4.24 7.77 13.22
N ASP A 99 -4.31 8.23 11.96
CA ASP A 99 -5.55 8.29 11.19
C ASP A 99 -5.91 6.94 10.53
N LEU A 100 -5.05 5.93 10.64
CA LEU A 100 -5.26 4.63 10.00
C LEU A 100 -6.27 3.76 10.76
N THR A 101 -6.99 2.93 9.99
CA THR A 101 -7.64 1.73 10.51
C THR A 101 -6.60 0.66 10.83
N GLU A 102 -6.99 -0.35 11.61
CA GLU A 102 -6.13 -1.51 11.87
C GLU A 102 -5.75 -2.25 10.59
N SER A 103 -6.70 -2.40 9.65
CA SER A 103 -6.46 -3.03 8.36
C SER A 103 -5.47 -2.25 7.48
N GLU A 104 -5.57 -0.92 7.49
CA GLU A 104 -4.61 -0.06 6.76
C GLU A 104 -3.23 -0.14 7.38
N TRP A 105 -3.13 -0.12 8.71
CA TRP A 105 -1.85 -0.28 9.40
C TRP A 105 -1.22 -1.63 9.11
N PHE A 106 -2.01 -2.72 9.16
CA PHE A 106 -1.53 -4.05 8.84
C PHE A 106 -1.05 -4.16 7.40
N TYR A 107 -1.83 -3.68 6.43
CA TYR A 107 -1.45 -3.64 5.01
C TYR A 107 -0.16 -2.86 4.77
N LEU A 108 -0.03 -1.69 5.41
CA LEU A 108 1.18 -0.87 5.36
C LEU A 108 2.39 -1.63 5.90
N MET A 109 2.24 -2.29 7.05
CA MET A 109 3.33 -3.04 7.69
C MET A 109 3.80 -4.23 6.85
N CYS A 110 2.94 -4.83 6.02
CA CYS A 110 3.32 -5.92 5.13
C CYS A 110 4.48 -5.55 4.20
N VAL A 111 4.67 -4.27 3.85
CA VAL A 111 5.80 -3.83 3.01
C VAL A 111 7.16 -4.13 3.65
N SER A 112 7.23 -4.25 4.99
CA SER A 112 8.46 -4.55 5.73
C SER A 112 8.80 -6.04 5.84
N PHE A 113 7.87 -6.93 5.52
CA PHE A 113 8.10 -8.36 5.75
C PHE A 113 8.93 -9.01 4.65
N SER A 114 9.67 -10.05 5.06
CA SER A 114 10.36 -10.97 4.17
C SER A 114 10.24 -12.38 4.73
N PHE A 115 10.17 -13.37 3.83
CA PHE A 115 9.90 -14.76 4.20
C PHE A 115 10.94 -15.70 3.57
N PRO A 116 11.73 -16.42 4.39
CA PRO A 116 12.53 -17.54 3.91
C PRO A 116 11.66 -18.68 3.35
N PRO A 117 12.23 -19.57 2.54
CA PRO A 117 11.51 -20.74 2.04
C PRO A 117 10.95 -21.60 3.18
N GLY A 118 9.65 -21.90 3.11
CA GLY A 118 8.96 -22.75 4.08
C GLY A 118 8.58 -22.08 5.41
N VAL A 119 8.72 -20.76 5.53
CA VAL A 119 8.38 -19.99 6.74
C VAL A 119 7.26 -18.99 6.42
N GLY A 120 6.22 -18.94 7.26
CA GLY A 120 5.06 -18.05 7.13
C GLY A 120 4.16 -18.07 8.34
#